data_AF-A0A2D3VLP3-F1
#
_entry.id   AF-A0A2D3VLP3-F1
#
_cell.length_a   1.000
_cell.length_b   1.000
_cell.length_c   1.000
_cell.angle_alpha   90.00
_cell.angle_beta   90.00
_cell.angle_gamma   90.00
#
_symmetry.space_group_name_H-M   'P 1'
#
loop_
_entity.id
_entity.type
_entity.pdbx_description
1 polymer ?
#
loop_
_entity_poly.entity_id
_entity_poly.type
_entity_poly.pdbx_seq_one_letter_code
_entity_poly.pdbx_strand_id
1 'polypeptide(L)' 'MNIQTQYSYEKVWSDTKEDDLLRIIAEEVGDADPKGTLLYIEETIKGGKVITVGTCKFRLKKTGV' A
#
# COMPACT_ATOMS: atom_id res chain seq x y z
N MET A 1 10.98 -1.72 4.11
CA MET A 1 10.28 -2.75 3.31
C MET A 1 9.96 -2.16 1.96
N ASN A 2 10.07 -2.91 0.86
CA ASN A 2 9.56 -2.41 -0.42
C ASN A 2 8.09 -2.81 -0.53
N ILE A 3 7.20 -1.82 -0.56
CA ILE A 3 5.77 -2.03 -0.76
C ILE A 3 5.48 -1.64 -2.21
N GLN A 4 4.61 -2.41 -2.85
CA GLN A 4 4.08 -2.06 -4.14
C GLN A 4 2.61 -1.69 -4.00
N THR A 5 2.23 -0.63 -4.71
CA THR A 5 0.84 -0.19 -4.83
C THR A 5 0.33 -0.54 -6.22
N GLN A 6 -0.92 -0.97 -6.30
CA GLN A 6 -1.65 -1.13 -7.55
C GLN A 6 -2.90 -0.27 -7.50
N TYR A 7 -2.97 0.70 -8.40
CA TYR A 7 -4.18 1.49 -8.61
C TYR A 7 -5.23 0.68 -9.37
N SER A 8 -6.51 0.91 -9.06
CA SER A 8 -7.64 0.21 -9.69
C SER A 8 -7.68 0.43 -11.22
N TYR A 9 -7.28 1.62 -11.68
CA TYR A 9 -7.33 2.01 -13.09
C TYR A 9 -6.13 1.48 -13.90
N GLU A 10 -4.92 1.47 -13.34
CA GLU A 10 -3.72 0.97 -14.03
C GLU A 10 -3.59 -0.55 -13.98
N LYS A 11 -4.02 -1.20 -12.89
CA LYS A 11 -3.80 -2.65 -12.64
C LYS A 11 -2.33 -3.09 -12.73
N VAL A 12 -1.38 -2.15 -12.67
CA VAL A 12 0.07 -2.40 -12.61
C VAL A 12 0.55 -2.22 -11.18
N TRP A 13 1.57 -3.00 -10.77
CA TRP A 13 2.22 -2.85 -9.48
C TRP A 13 3.42 -1.91 -9.61
N SER A 14 3.38 -0.79 -8.91
CA SER A 14 4.45 0.19 -8.88
C SER A 14 5.15 0.17 -7.52
N ASP A 15 6.47 0.30 -7.50
CA ASP A 15 7.22 0.48 -6.26
C ASP A 15 6.90 1.86 -5.69
N THR A 16 6.43 1.88 -4.45
CA THR A 16 5.99 3.10 -3.78
C THR A 16 6.87 3.33 -2.56
N LYS A 17 7.37 4.56 -2.41
CA LYS A 17 8.13 4.97 -1.22
C LYS A 17 7.17 5.28 -0.07
N GLU A 18 7.70 5.33 1.14
CA GLU A 18 6.92 5.57 2.35
C GLU A 18 6.15 6.91 2.31
N ASP A 19 6.80 7.99 1.88
CA ASP A 19 6.15 9.30 1.70
C ASP A 19 4.97 9.25 0.71
N ASP A 20 5.18 8.61 -0.45
CA ASP A 20 4.13 8.43 -1.45
C ASP A 20 2.99 7.54 -0.93
N LEU A 21 3.30 6.49 -0.16
CA LEU A 21 2.28 5.64 0.46
C LEU A 21 1.40 6.44 1.41
N LEU A 22 1.99 7.25 2.30
CA LEU A 22 1.23 8.09 3.22
C LEU A 22 0.32 9.05 2.46
N ARG A 23 0.82 9.64 1.38
CA ARG A 23 0.03 10.53 0.51
C ARG A 23 -1.13 9.78 -0.15
N ILE A 24 -0.87 8.63 -0.78
CA ILE A 24 -1.91 7.81 -1.42
C ILE A 24 -2.95 7.38 -0.41
N ILE A 25 -2.52 6.91 0.76
CA ILE A 25 -3.41 6.51 1.83
C ILE A 25 -4.28 7.69 2.25
N ALA A 26 -3.70 8.87 2.52
CA ALA A 26 -4.46 10.06 2.89
C ALA A 26 -5.48 10.46 1.81
N GLU A 27 -5.12 10.36 0.53
CA GLU A 27 -6.04 10.63 -0.59
C GLU A 27 -7.19 9.61 -0.66
N GLU A 28 -6.94 8.34 -0.34
CA GLU A 28 -7.94 7.26 -0.41
C GLU A 28 -8.81 7.13 0.84
N VAL A 29 -8.26 7.37 2.03
CA VAL A 29 -8.96 7.20 3.33
C VAL A 29 -9.57 8.50 3.85
N GLY A 30 -9.15 9.66 3.31
CA GLY A 30 -9.65 10.98 3.66
C GLY A 30 -9.39 11.36 5.12
N ASP A 31 -10.36 11.08 5.98
CA ASP A 31 -10.40 11.51 7.39
C ASP A 31 -9.65 10.58 8.35
N ALA A 32 -9.26 9.39 7.89
CA ALA A 32 -8.53 8.42 8.73
C ALA A 32 -7.03 8.74 8.82
N ASP A 33 -6.41 8.40 9.96
CA ASP A 33 -4.99 8.61 10.17
C ASP A 33 -4.15 7.77 9.16
N PRO A 34 -3.36 8.43 8.29
CA PRO A 34 -2.62 7.74 7.24
C PRO A 34 -1.46 6.90 7.79
N LYS A 35 -0.88 7.29 8.94
CA LYS A 35 0.21 6.54 9.57
C LYS A 35 -0.27 5.24 10.21
N GLY A 36 -1.38 5.28 10.94
CA GLY A 36 -2.03 4.10 11.51
C GLY A 36 -2.48 3.13 10.42
N THR A 37 -3.01 3.66 9.31
CA THR A 37 -3.36 2.84 8.15
C THR A 37 -2.12 2.22 7.50
N LEU A 38 -1.02 2.98 7.36
CA LEU A 38 0.24 2.45 6.84
C LEU A 38 0.78 1.30 7.71
N LEU A 39 0.80 1.48 9.03
CA LEU A 39 1.20 0.44 9.98
C LEU A 39 0.36 -0.83 9.82
N TYR A 40 -0.96 -0.67 9.70
CA TYR A 40 -1.88 -1.79 9.46
C TYR A 40 -1.60 -2.51 8.13
N ILE A 41 -1.34 -1.75 7.05
CA ILE A 41 -0.95 -2.32 5.76
C ILE A 41 0.35 -3.12 5.92
N GLU A 42 1.38 -2.54 6.53
CA GLU A 42 2.67 -3.19 6.76
C GLU A 42 2.53 -4.51 7.53
N GLU A 43 1.77 -4.52 8.63
CA GLU A 43 1.53 -5.73 9.40
C GLU A 43 0.76 -6.79 8.62
N THR A 44 -0.21 -6.37 7.80
CA THR A 44 -1.03 -7.30 7.01
C THR A 44 -0.25 -7.94 5.86
N ILE A 45 0.56 -7.15 5.14
CA ILE A 45 1.30 -7.63 3.96
C ILE A 45 2.56 -8.41 4.31
N LYS A 46 3.06 -8.32 5.56
CA LYS A 46 4.21 -9.11 6.06
C LYS A 46 4.03 -10.61 5.83
N GLY A 47 2.78 -11.11 5.87
CA GLY A 47 2.45 -12.51 5.58
C GLY A 47 2.39 -12.88 4.09
N GLY A 48 2.84 -12.00 3.18
CA GLY A 48 2.71 -12.19 1.73
C GLY A 48 1.29 -11.98 1.20
N LYS A 49 0.41 -11.38 2.03
CA LYS A 49 -0.97 -11.04 1.66
C LYS A 49 -1.02 -9.75 0.86
N VAL A 50 -2.09 -9.60 0.09
CA VAL A 50 -2.45 -8.35 -0.58
C VAL A 50 -3.61 -7.73 0.20
N ILE A 51 -3.51 -6.45 0.51
CA ILE A 51 -4.59 -5.69 1.16
C ILE A 51 -5.12 -4.61 0.22
N THR A 52 -6.39 -4.25 0.37
CA THR A 52 -7.02 -3.15 -0.38
C THR A 52 -7.39 -2.05 0.61
N VAL A 53 -6.99 -0.81 0.31
CA VAL A 53 -7.38 0.39 1.04
C VAL A 53 -7.95 1.39 0.04
N GLY A 54 -9.20 1.78 0.24
CA GLY A 54 -9.96 2.52 -0.76
C GLY A 54 -10.09 1.70 -2.06
N THR A 55 -9.53 2.24 -3.14
CA THR A 55 -9.46 1.62 -4.47
C THR A 55 -8.08 1.04 -4.78
N CYS A 56 -7.08 1.33 -3.94
CA CYS A 56 -5.70 0.91 -4.13
C CYS A 56 -5.42 -0.43 -3.43
N LYS A 57 -4.57 -1.26 -4.05
CA LYS A 57 -4.08 -2.50 -3.45
C LYS A 57 -2.62 -2.36 -3.07
N PHE A 58 -2.24 -2.98 -1.96
CA PHE A 58 -0.89 -2.93 -1.41
C PHE A 58 -0.38 -4.35 -1.17
N ARG A 59 0.89 -4.58 -1.48
CA ARG A 59 1.57 -5.84 -1.23
C ARG A 59 3.04 -5.62 -0.94
N LEU A 60 3.66 -6.60 -0.27
CA LEU A 60 5.11 -6.63 -0.19
C LEU A 60 5.69 -6.88 -1.60
N LYS A 61 6.70 -6.10 -2.01
CA LYS A 61 7.48 -6.41 -3.21
C LYS A 61 8.07 -7.81 -3.02
N LYS A 62 7.73 -8.71 -3.94
CA LYS A 62 8.44 -9.98 -4.03
C LYS A 62 9.83 -9.67 -4.52
N THR A 63 10.82 -9.68 -3.62
CA THR A 63 12.22 -9.81 -4.02
C THR A 63 12.34 -11.17 -4.68
N GLY A 64 12.26 -11.21 -6.01
CA GLY A 64 12.62 -12.39 -6.77
C GLY A 64 14.08 -12.72 -6.46
N VAL A 65 14.32 -13.97 -6.09
CA VAL A 65 15.65 -14.57 -5.92
C VAL A 65 16.35 -14.60 -7.27
#